data_AF-A0A178MCG4-F1
#
_entry.id   AF-A0A178MCG4-F1
#
_cell.length_a   1.000
_cell.length_b   1.000
_cell.length_c   1.000
_cell.angle_alpha   90.00
_cell.angle_beta   90.00
_cell.angle_gamma   90.00
#
_symmetry.space_group_name_H-M   'P 1'
#
loop_
_entity.id
_entity.type
_entity.pdbx_description
1 polymer ?
#
loop_
_entity_poly.entity_id
_entity_poly.type
_entity_poly.pdbx_seq_one_letter_code
_entity_poly.pdbx_strand_id
1 'polypeptide(L)' 'MFAWFIFWVTAIIAVGGQIPLIVAAWRLYRQPSAAPANVPRSDGRADLGWTLVTAVGTLALFVAAYAALP' A
#
# COMPACT_ATOMS: atom_id res chain seq x y z
N MET A 1 -12.59 3.41 -24.40
CA MET A 1 -13.34 4.32 -23.47
C MET A 1 -13.72 3.64 -22.16
N PHE A 2 -14.46 2.52 -22.15
CA PHE A 2 -14.86 1.86 -20.87
C PHE A 2 -13.66 1.28 -20.08
N ALA A 3 -12.69 0.65 -20.75
CA ALA A 3 -11.46 0.16 -20.11
C ALA A 3 -10.65 1.29 -19.45
N TRP A 4 -10.56 2.45 -20.12
CA TRP A 4 -9.94 3.66 -19.59
C TRP A 4 -10.64 4.16 -18.32
N PHE A 5 -11.97 4.16 -18.30
CA PHE A 5 -12.75 4.53 -17.11
C PHE A 5 -12.47 3.58 -15.93
N ILE A 6 -12.54 2.27 -16.16
CA ILE A 6 -12.24 1.27 -15.12
C ILE A 6 -10.83 1.47 -14.58
N PHE A 7 -9.83 1.60 -15.46
CA PHE A 7 -8.44 1.79 -15.07
C PHE A 7 -8.29 2.97 -14.10
N TRP A 8 -8.82 4.14 -14.44
CA TRP A 8 -8.70 5.33 -13.60
C TRP A 8 -9.43 5.20 -12.27
N VAL A 9 -10.63 4.59 -12.24
CA VAL A 9 -11.35 4.32 -10.99
C VAL A 9 -10.53 3.38 -10.09
N THR A 10 -10.02 2.29 -10.63
CA THR A 10 -9.19 1.35 -9.87
C THR A 10 -7.90 2.00 -9.39
N ALA A 11 -7.24 2.83 -10.21
CA ALA A 11 -6.04 3.56 -9.84
C ALA A 11 -6.29 4.51 -8.66
N ILE A 12 -7.39 5.28 -8.70
CA ILE A 12 -7.75 6.19 -7.60
C ILE A 12 -8.02 5.43 -6.31
N ILE A 13 -8.78 4.33 -6.36
CA ILE A 13 -9.08 3.52 -5.19
C ILE A 13 -7.81 2.90 -4.60
N ALA A 14 -6.95 2.33 -5.44
CA ALA A 14 -5.73 1.67 -5.00
C ALA A 14 -4.72 2.66 -4.41
N VAL A 15 -4.44 3.76 -5.11
CA VAL A 15 -3.52 4.80 -4.64
C VAL A 15 -4.09 5.47 -3.38
N GLY A 16 -5.37 5.79 -3.39
CA GLY A 16 -6.08 6.36 -2.24
C GLY A 16 -6.05 5.45 -1.02
N GLY A 17 -6.17 4.13 -1.20
CA GLY A 17 -6.07 3.13 -0.13
C GLY A 17 -4.65 2.88 0.37
N GLN A 18 -3.63 3.07 -0.46
CA GLN A 18 -2.23 2.89 -0.05
C GLN A 18 -1.71 4.00 0.88
N ILE A 19 -2.21 5.22 0.72
CA ILE A 19 -1.84 6.35 1.59
C ILE A 19 -2.09 6.06 3.08
N PRO A 20 -3.31 5.70 3.53
CA PRO A 20 -3.56 5.42 4.95
C PRO A 20 -2.77 4.19 5.44
N LEU A 21 -2.52 3.18 4.60
CA LEU A 21 -1.72 2.01 4.96
C LEU A 21 -0.26 2.38 5.25
N ILE A 22 0.37 3.17 4.36
CA ILE A 22 1.74 3.66 4.55
C ILE A 22 1.81 4.54 5.80
N VAL A 23 0.84 5.43 6.00
CA VAL A 23 0.79 6.30 7.18
C VAL A 23 0.63 5.49 8.47
N ALA A 24 -0.22 4.46 8.48
CA ALA A 24 -0.40 3.59 9.63
C ALA A 24 0.87 2.80 9.94
N ALA A 25 1.49 2.16 8.93
CA ALA A 25 2.74 1.43 9.09
C ALA A 25 3.87 2.33 9.60
N TRP A 26 3.97 3.56 9.07
CA TRP A 26 4.95 4.54 9.51
C TRP A 26 4.75 4.97 10.97
N ARG A 27 3.49 5.19 11.38
CA ARG A 27 3.15 5.53 12.76
C ARG A 27 3.51 4.40 13.72
N LEU A 28 3.17 3.16 13.38
CA LEU A 28 3.50 1.98 14.19
C LEU A 28 5.02 1.76 14.29
N TYR A 29 5.75 1.97 13.19
CA TYR A 29 7.20 1.92 13.18
C TYR A 29 7.83 2.96 14.13
N ARG A 30 7.34 4.20 14.11
CA ARG A 30 7.89 5.29 14.94
C ARG A 30 7.50 5.24 16.41
N GLN A 31 6.28 4.79 16.70
CA GLN A 31 5.75 4.74 18.06
C GLN A 31 5.20 3.34 18.32
N PRO A 32 6.08 2.40 18.72
CA PRO A 32 5.66 1.06 19.10
C PRO A 32 4.74 1.16 20.32
N SER A 33 3.41 1.12 20.09
CA SER A 33 2.41 1.18 21.16
C SER A 33 2.62 0.00 22.10
N ALA A 34 2.65 0.22 23.43
CA ALA A 34 2.74 -0.83 24.44
C ALA A 34 1.56 -1.81 24.28
N ALA A 35 1.84 -3.01 23.76
CA ALA A 35 0.87 -4.06 23.54
C ALA A 35 0.91 -5.01 24.75
N PRO A 36 -0.23 -5.65 25.10
CA PRO A 36 -0.28 -6.65 26.16
C PRO A 36 0.75 -7.76 25.94
N ALA A 37 1.33 -8.29 27.02
CA ALA A 37 2.47 -9.21 27.00
C ALA A 37 2.26 -10.52 26.20
N ASN A 38 1.01 -10.84 25.91
CA ASN A 38 0.54 -12.07 25.27
C ASN A 38 0.14 -11.88 23.79
N VAL A 39 0.45 -10.72 23.19
CA VAL A 39 0.21 -10.47 21.76
C VAL A 39 1.55 -10.52 21.00
N PRO A 40 1.79 -11.51 20.13
CA PRO A 40 2.96 -11.53 19.26
C PRO A 40 3.01 -10.26 18.41
N ARG A 41 4.16 -9.58 18.37
CA ARG A 41 4.37 -8.43 17.48
C ARG A 41 5.14 -8.85 16.23
N SER A 42 4.66 -8.37 15.10
CA SER A 42 5.48 -8.25 13.88
C SER A 42 6.54 -7.16 14.06
N ASP A 43 7.66 -7.30 13.33
CA ASP A 43 8.69 -6.26 13.29
C ASP A 43 8.17 -5.07 12.46
N GLY A 44 7.96 -3.92 13.13
CA GLY A 44 7.46 -2.72 12.47
C GLY A 44 8.34 -2.20 11.33
N ARG A 45 9.65 -2.52 11.31
CA ARG A 45 10.51 -2.23 10.16
C ARG A 45 10.17 -3.10 8.96
N ALA A 46 9.99 -4.40 9.21
CA ALA A 46 9.61 -5.36 8.17
C ALA A 46 8.22 -5.03 7.61
N ASP A 47 7.26 -4.68 8.47
CA ASP A 47 5.90 -4.31 8.06
C ASP A 47 5.88 -3.04 7.20
N LEU A 48 6.60 -2.00 7.61
CA LEU A 48 6.74 -0.78 6.83
C LEU A 48 7.45 -1.05 5.49
N GLY A 49 8.54 -1.83 5.52
CA GLY A 49 9.26 -2.24 4.33
C GLY A 49 8.36 -2.98 3.34
N TRP A 50 7.57 -3.94 3.82
CA TRP A 50 6.63 -4.68 2.98
C TRP A 50 5.49 -3.81 2.44
N THR A 51 4.99 -2.87 3.26
CA THR A 51 3.99 -1.88 2.82
C THR A 51 4.52 -0.98 1.70
N LEU A 52 5.79 -0.57 1.77
CA LEU A 52 6.42 0.22 0.71
C LEU A 52 6.68 -0.62 -0.55
N VAL A 53 7.16 -1.85 -0.39
CA VAL A 53 7.39 -2.78 -1.52
C VAL A 53 6.10 -3.05 -2.27
N THR A 54 5.01 -3.31 -1.55
CA THR A 54 3.69 -3.53 -2.16
C THR A 54 3.18 -2.26 -2.84
N ALA A 55 3.36 -1.07 -2.24
CA ALA A 55 3.02 0.20 -2.88
C ALA A 55 3.76 0.42 -4.21
N VAL A 56 5.08 0.20 -4.22
CA VAL A 56 5.90 0.29 -5.44
C VAL A 56 5.49 -0.75 -6.47
N GLY A 57 5.23 -1.99 -6.04
CA GLY A 57 4.77 -3.06 -6.92
C GLY A 57 3.42 -2.75 -7.57
N THR A 58 2.46 -2.23 -6.82
CA THR A 58 1.17 -1.78 -7.35
C THR A 58 1.34 -0.65 -8.37
N LEU A 59 2.20 0.33 -8.08
CA LEU A 59 2.48 1.41 -9.03
C LEU A 59 3.08 0.86 -10.33
N ALA A 60 4.04 -0.05 -10.24
CA ALA A 60 4.63 -0.69 -11.41
C ALA A 60 3.59 -1.47 -12.24
N LEU A 61 2.67 -2.19 -11.58
CA LEU A 61 1.57 -2.88 -12.26
C LEU A 61 0.62 -1.90 -12.95
N PHE A 62 0.29 -0.76 -12.34
CA PHE A 62 -0.52 0.28 -13.00
C PHE A 62 0.18 0.89 -14.21
N VAL A 63 1.49 1.13 -14.13
CA VAL A 63 2.28 1.62 -15.28
C VAL A 63 2.26 0.61 -16.42
N ALA A 64 2.48 -0.68 -16.12
CA ALA A 64 2.40 -1.74 -17.12
C ALA A 64 1.00 -1.86 -17.73
N ALA A 65 -0.04 -1.80 -16.91
CA ALA A 65 -1.43 -1.83 -17.36
C ALA A 65 -1.75 -0.62 -18.24
N TYR A 66 -1.32 0.59 -17.87
CA TYR A 66 -1.46 1.81 -18.67
C TYR A 66 -0.80 1.68 -20.04
N ALA A 67 0.42 1.13 -20.09
CA ALA A 67 1.13 0.91 -21.35
C ALA A 67 0.46 -0.15 -22.25
N ALA A 68 -0.31 -1.08 -21.67
CA ALA A 68 -1.03 -2.12 -22.37
C ALA A 68 -2.48 -1.74 -22.75
N LEU A 69 -2.96 -0.55 -22.34
CA LEU A 69 -4.32 -0.11 -22.63
C LEU A 69 -4.47 0.26 -24.12
N PRO A 70 -5.50 -0.25 -24.81
CA PRO A 70 -5.76 0.04 -26.22
C PRO A 70 -6.43 1.41 -26.46
#